data_AF-A0A7W0TYL4-F1
#
_entry.id   AF-A0A7W0TYL4-F1
#
_cell.length_a   1.000
_cell.length_b   1.000
_cell.length_c   1.000
_cell.angle_alpha   90.00
_cell.angle_beta   90.00
_cell.angle_gamma   90.00
#
_symmetry.space_group_name_H-M   'P 1'
#
loop_
_entity.id
_entity.type
_entity.pdbx_description
1 polymer ?
#
loop_
_entity_poly.entity_id
_entity_poly.type
_entity_poly.pdbx_seq_one_letter_code
_entity_poly.pdbx_strand_id
1 'polypeptide(L)' 'DPERLRYLAGLGIRPGVTVAVLEVLPFDGPLRVRVGVGGDECMVGRPLAAAVYVAGSEPSEPLAAAATDQ' A
#
# COMPACT_ATOMS: atom_id res chain seq x y z
N ASP A 1 -12.97 6.14 14.02
CA ASP A 1 -13.58 4.80 14.05
C ASP A 1 -12.55 3.80 14.62
N PRO A 2 -12.74 3.34 15.86
CA PRO A 2 -11.79 2.43 16.52
C PRO A 2 -11.65 1.07 15.83
N GLU A 3 -12.69 0.56 15.16
CA GLU A 3 -12.63 -0.74 14.48
C GLU A 3 -11.76 -0.66 13.24
N ARG A 4 -11.91 0.39 12.44
CA ARG A 4 -11.04 0.64 11.27
C ARG A 4 -9.58 0.79 11.66
N LEU A 5 -9.31 1.47 12.78
CA LEU A 5 -7.94 1.61 13.28
C LEU A 5 -7.36 0.25 13.71
N ARG A 6 -8.14 -0.60 14.38
CA ARG A 6 -7.70 -1.96 14.74
C ARG A 6 -7.52 -2.87 13.52
N TYR A 7 -8.34 -2.70 12.49
CA TYR A 7 -8.21 -3.45 11.25
C TYR A 7 -6.95 -3.06 10.48
N LEU A 8 -6.74 -1.75 10.24
CA LEU A 8 -5.45 -1.22 9.74
C LEU A 8 -4.30 -1.70 10.63
N ALA A 9 -4.58 -1.81 11.94
CA ALA A 9 -3.61 -2.31 12.86
C ALA A 9 -3.18 -3.76 12.52
N GLY A 10 -4.15 -4.65 12.35
CA GLY A 10 -3.91 -6.03 11.94
C GLY A 10 -3.13 -6.17 10.62
N LEU A 11 -3.29 -5.21 9.70
CA LEU A 11 -2.58 -5.18 8.41
C LEU A 11 -1.14 -4.60 8.49
N GLY A 12 -0.67 -4.19 9.67
CA GLY A 12 0.64 -3.54 9.81
C GLY A 12 0.66 -2.05 9.39
N ILE A 13 -0.46 -1.49 8.92
CA ILE A 13 -0.56 -0.09 8.50
C ILE A 13 -0.64 0.79 9.75
N ARG A 14 0.36 1.67 9.95
CA ARG A 14 0.45 2.64 11.06
C ARG A 14 1.02 3.96 10.56
N PRO A 15 0.82 5.07 11.31
CA PRO A 15 1.60 6.28 11.09
C PRO A 15 3.10 5.99 11.09
N GLY A 16 3.82 6.55 10.12
CA GLY A 16 5.27 6.36 9.94
C GLY A 16 5.68 5.10 9.17
N VAL A 17 4.74 4.19 8.83
CA VAL A 17 5.02 3.04 7.98
C VAL A 17 4.92 3.44 6.51
N THR A 18 5.95 3.13 5.73
CA THR A 18 5.93 3.29 4.27
C THR A 18 4.97 2.28 3.66
N VAL A 19 4.11 2.76 2.75
CA VAL A 19 3.19 1.91 1.99
C VAL A 19 3.43 2.16 0.50
N ALA A 20 3.58 1.09 -0.27
CA ALA A 20 3.68 1.17 -1.72
C ALA A 20 2.36 0.71 -2.34
N VAL A 21 1.75 1.56 -3.18
CA VAL A 21 0.62 1.14 -4.02
C VAL A 21 1.20 0.37 -5.20
N LEU A 22 0.82 -0.90 -5.31
CA LEU A 22 1.29 -1.78 -6.38
C LEU A 22 0.34 -1.77 -7.56
N GLU A 23 -0.96 -1.75 -7.28
CA GLU A 23 -2.00 -1.81 -8.29
C GLU A 23 -3.30 -1.17 -7.79
N VAL A 24 -4.03 -0.54 -8.70
CA VAL A 24 -5.40 -0.06 -8.45
C VAL A 24 -6.32 -0.86 -9.36
N LEU A 25 -7.17 -1.70 -8.76
CA LEU A 25 -8.07 -2.55 -9.56
C LEU A 25 -9.21 -1.71 -10.18
N PRO A 26 -9.73 -2.12 -11.35
CA PRO A 26 -10.78 -1.37 -12.06
C PRO A 26 -12.12 -1.34 -11.30
N PHE A 27 -13.03 -0.48 -11.76
CA PHE A 27 -14.42 -0.36 -11.26
C PHE A 27 -14.54 0.02 -9.78
N ASP A 28 -13.73 0.98 -9.32
CA ASP A 28 -13.62 1.33 -7.90
C ASP A 28 -13.23 0.14 -7.00
N GLY A 29 -12.50 -0.81 -7.59
CA GLY A 29 -11.92 -1.95 -6.91
C GLY A 29 -10.90 -1.56 -5.82
N PRO A 30 -10.45 -2.56 -5.04
CA PRO A 30 -9.47 -2.33 -4.00
C PRO A 30 -8.11 -1.94 -4.58
N LEU A 31 -7.28 -1.36 -3.73
CA LEU A 31 -5.87 -1.14 -4.02
C LEU A 31 -5.09 -2.34 -3.49
N ARG A 32 -4.20 -2.90 -4.31
CA ARG A 32 -3.17 -3.80 -3.82
C ARG A 32 -1.99 -2.97 -3.34
N VAL A 33 -1.64 -3.13 -2.07
CA VAL A 33 -0.59 -2.35 -1.43
C VAL A 33 0.41 -3.27 -0.74
N ARG A 34 1.67 -2.83 -0.66
CA ARG A 34 2.69 -3.45 0.18
C ARG A 34 2.93 -2.60 1.42
N VAL A 35 2.94 -3.23 2.59
CA VAL A 35 3.09 -2.54 3.87
C VAL A 35 4.52 -2.73 4.39
N GLY A 36 5.31 -1.66 4.42
CA GLY A 36 6.73 -1.70 4.78
C GLY A 36 7.66 -2.12 3.64
N VAL A 37 8.96 -1.95 3.85
CA VAL A 37 10.00 -2.37 2.90
C VAL A 37 10.12 -3.90 2.97
N GLY A 38 9.80 -4.59 1.88
CA GLY A 38 9.81 -6.06 1.82
C GLY A 38 8.71 -6.74 2.65
N GLY A 39 7.70 -5.99 3.11
CA GLY A 39 6.58 -6.56 3.86
C GLY A 39 5.49 -7.16 2.99
N ASP A 40 4.40 -7.57 3.65
CA ASP A 40 3.30 -8.30 3.01
C ASP A 40 2.46 -7.41 2.08
N GLU A 41 1.90 -8.04 1.05
CA GLU A 41 0.90 -7.42 0.18
C GLU A 41 -0.50 -7.67 0.73
N CYS A 42 -1.36 -6.64 0.69
CA CYS A 42 -2.75 -6.76 1.08
C CYS A 42 -3.67 -5.93 0.18
N MET A 43 -4.96 -6.27 0.20
CA MET A 43 -6.00 -5.54 -0.52
C MET A 43 -6.68 -4.55 0.44
N VAL A 44 -6.71 -3.28 0.05
CA VAL A 44 -7.37 -2.22 0.80
C VAL A 44 -8.51 -1.65 -0.03
N GLY A 45 -9.74 -1.79 0.47
CA GLY A 45 -10.92 -1.24 -0.19
C GLY A 45 -10.88 0.28 -0.31
N ARG A 46 -11.47 0.82 -1.38
CA ARG A 46 -11.52 2.26 -1.69
C ARG A 46 -11.93 3.16 -0.50
N PRO A 47 -12.99 2.84 0.28
CA PRO A 47 -13.41 3.71 1.38
C PRO A 47 -12.40 3.75 2.54
N LEU A 48 -11.66 2.67 2.76
CA LEU A 48 -10.64 2.61 3.81
C LEU A 48 -9.36 3.32 3.35
N ALA A 49 -8.95 3.13 2.10
CA ALA A 49 -7.82 3.83 1.50
C ALA A 49 -8.02 5.36 1.56
N ALA A 50 -9.23 5.84 1.24
CA ALA A 50 -9.58 7.26 1.31
C ALA A 50 -9.51 7.86 2.72
N ALA A 51 -9.53 7.04 3.77
CA ALA A 51 -9.43 7.47 5.17
C ALA A 51 -7.98 7.51 5.69
N VAL A 52 -7.00 7.09 4.89
CA VAL A 52 -5.59 7.05 5.26
C VAL A 52 -4.84 8.17 4.53
N TYR A 53 -4.27 9.09 5.31
CA TYR A 53 -3.41 10.15 4.76
C TYR A 53 -1.97 9.65 4.67
N VAL A 54 -1.34 9.96 3.54
CA VAL A 54 0.07 9.65 3.27
C VAL A 54 0.82 10.91 2.88
N ALA A 55 2.11 10.96 3.22
CA ALA A 55 3.02 11.94 2.64
C ALA A 55 3.68 11.32 1.40
N GLY A 56 3.90 12.12 0.37
CA GLY A 56 4.65 11.69 -0.80
C GLY A 56 6.06 11.26 -0.37
N SER A 57 6.41 10.01 -0.66
CA SER A 57 7.79 9.56 -0.66
C SER A 57 8.23 9.53 -2.11
N GLU A 58 9.39 10.11 -2.40
CA GLU A 58 10.13 9.72 -3.59
C GLU A 58 10.21 8.17 -3.56
N PRO A 59 9.83 7.47 -4.64
CA PRO A 59 10.06 6.04 -4.71
C PRO A 59 11.57 5.84 -4.56
N SER A 60 12.00 5.32 -3.41
CA SER A 60 13.38 4.86 -3.27
C SER A 60 13.55 3.71 -4.27
N GLU A 61 14.23 3.97 -5.37
CA GLU A 61 14.49 3.01 -6.44
C GLU A 61 14.96 1.64 -5.88
N PRO A 62 14.60 0.56 -6.58
CA PRO A 62 15.54 0.08 -7.57
C PRO A 62 14.92 0.08 -8.96
N LEU A 63 15.23 1.11 -9.77
CA LEU A 63 15.10 1.05 -11.23
C LEU A 63 16.29 0.25 -11.78
N ALA A 64 16.40 -1.03 -11.43
CA ALA A 64 17.33 -1.96 -12.07
C ALA A 64 17.01 -3.40 -11.66
N ALA A 65 16.05 -4.04 -12.33
CA ALA A 65 16.09 -5.46 -12.72
C ALA A 65 14.69 -5.93 -13.12
N ALA A 66 14.34 -5.78 -14.41
CA ALA A 66 13.55 -6.73 -15.21
C ALA A 66 13.10 -6.05 -16.53
N ALA A 67 14.07 -5.50 -17.26
CA ALA A 67 13.96 -5.32 -18.70
C ALA A 67 15.23 -5.88 -19.35
N THR A 68 15.57 -7.10 -18.96
CA THR A 68 16.50 -8.00 -19.66
C THR A 68 16.00 -9.41 -19.38
N ASP A 69 15.18 -9.96 -20.27
CA ASP A 69 15.67 -10.97 -21.22
C ASP A 69 14.59 -11.30 -22.26
N GLN A 70 15.08 -11.40 -23.49
CA GLN A 70 14.57 -11.96 -24.76
C GLN A 70 13.11 -11.82 -25.21
#